data_AF-A0A7W2SJJ3-F1
#
_entry.id   AF-A0A7W2SJJ3-F1
#
_cell.length_a   1.000
_cell.length_b   1.000
_cell.length_c   1.000
_cell.angle_alpha   90.00
_cell.angle_beta   90.00
_cell.angle_gamma   90.00
#
_symmetry.space_group_name_H-M   'P 1'
#
loop_
_entity.id
_entity.type
_entity.pdbx_description
1 polymer ?
#
loop_
_entity_poly.entity_id
_entity_poly.type
_entity_poly.pdbx_seq_one_letter_code
_entity_poly.pdbx_strand_id
1 'polypeptide(L)'
;MAHLQRFSSAMKVLSIGLLLLSGCQLMTKHDNSSTSYGEYYLILQQLNQQQLTNEVSKQQKTLEKPTKKNSQMHYDAQIKLLLLYSLPTSPIYNVFNAKVLLNELNSEDENAALANINPSDQAFISLLRDQLNQCLLMRSRLLAQQQELQQAQRQQAIKQQETLIEQVKLLEQTIKQLKNIEQAIDKRDQ
;
A
#
# COMPACT_ATOMS: atom_id res chain seq x y z
N MET A 1 6.75 -69.53 -15.26
CA MET A 1 7.46 -68.36 -15.83
C MET A 1 6.59 -67.08 -15.81
N ALA A 2 5.92 -66.75 -14.70
CA ALA A 2 5.05 -65.56 -14.61
C ALA A 2 5.47 -64.56 -13.52
N HIS A 3 6.38 -64.96 -12.62
CA HIS A 3 6.83 -64.11 -11.49
C HIS A 3 8.01 -63.20 -11.82
N LEU A 4 8.86 -63.55 -12.80
CA LEU A 4 10.01 -62.71 -13.18
C LEU A 4 9.63 -61.47 -13.99
N GLN A 5 8.47 -61.46 -14.66
CA GLN A 5 8.07 -60.36 -15.54
C GLN A 5 7.44 -59.18 -14.77
N ARG A 6 6.80 -59.44 -13.61
CA ARG A 6 6.21 -58.41 -12.74
C ARG A 6 7.25 -57.59 -11.97
N PHE A 7 8.38 -58.19 -11.61
CA PHE A 7 9.47 -57.47 -10.95
C PHE A 7 10.18 -56.48 -11.88
N SER A 8 10.29 -56.80 -13.18
CA SER A 8 10.88 -55.90 -14.18
C SER A 8 10.04 -54.65 -14.44
N SER A 9 8.70 -54.76 -14.44
CA SER A 9 7.81 -53.60 -14.60
C SER A 9 7.75 -52.72 -13.35
N ALA A 10 7.73 -53.31 -12.15
CA ALA A 10 7.74 -52.55 -10.89
C ALA A 10 9.05 -51.75 -10.71
N MET A 11 10.17 -52.31 -11.15
CA MET A 11 11.49 -51.67 -11.05
C MET A 11 11.64 -50.48 -12.03
N LYS A 12 10.94 -50.50 -13.17
CA LYS A 12 10.90 -49.36 -14.12
C LYS A 12 10.00 -48.20 -13.64
N VAL A 13 8.92 -48.50 -12.91
CA VAL A 13 8.06 -47.47 -12.31
C VAL A 13 8.77 -46.79 -11.13
N LEU A 14 9.54 -47.56 -10.35
CA LEU A 14 10.33 -47.04 -9.23
C LEU A 14 11.46 -46.10 -9.67
N SER A 15 12.10 -46.36 -10.81
CA SER A 15 13.17 -45.49 -11.34
C SER A 15 12.65 -44.18 -11.96
N ILE A 16 11.42 -44.16 -12.50
CA ILE A 16 10.77 -42.92 -12.98
C ILE A 16 10.31 -42.05 -11.80
N GLY A 17 9.87 -42.65 -10.69
CA GLY A 17 9.52 -41.93 -9.47
C GLY A 17 10.71 -41.25 -8.79
N LEU A 18 11.90 -41.86 -8.86
CA LEU A 18 13.12 -41.30 -8.25
C LEU A 18 13.67 -40.08 -8.99
N LEU A 19 13.45 -39.98 -10.32
CA LEU A 19 13.90 -38.84 -11.12
C LEU A 19 13.04 -37.57 -10.90
N LEU A 20 11.80 -37.72 -10.43
CA LEU A 20 10.89 -36.60 -10.13
C LEU A 20 11.15 -35.98 -8.75
N LEU A 21 11.90 -36.65 -7.87
CA LEU A 21 12.24 -36.16 -6.53
C LEU A 21 13.54 -35.33 -6.47
N SER A 22 14.35 -35.35 -7.54
CA SER A 22 15.57 -34.53 -7.63
C SER A 22 15.31 -33.07 -8.02
N GLY A 23 14.06 -32.70 -8.29
CA GLY A 23 13.67 -31.38 -8.76
C GLY A 23 13.17 -30.43 -7.65
N CYS A 24 13.83 -30.35 -6.50
CA CYS A 24 13.53 -29.29 -5.52
C CYS A 24 14.64 -29.15 -4.46
N GLN A 25 15.85 -28.77 -4.88
CA GLN A 25 16.82 -28.15 -3.97
C GLN A 25 17.44 -26.93 -4.64
N LEU A 26 16.60 -25.93 -4.94
CA LEU A 26 17.07 -24.55 -5.10
C LEU A 26 17.06 -23.88 -3.73
N MET A 27 17.76 -24.48 -2.77
CA MET A 27 18.17 -23.75 -1.57
C MET A 27 19.46 -23.06 -1.97
N THR A 28 19.38 -21.78 -2.35
CA THR A 28 20.57 -20.98 -2.62
C THR A 28 21.40 -20.96 -1.34
N LYS A 29 22.51 -21.68 -1.37
CA LYS A 29 23.57 -21.54 -0.39
C LYS A 29 24.06 -20.10 -0.55
N HIS A 30 23.69 -19.25 0.40
CA HIS A 30 24.01 -17.82 0.36
C HIS A 30 25.49 -17.67 0.72
N ASP A 31 26.35 -17.92 -0.26
CA ASP A 31 27.73 -17.45 -0.22
C ASP A 31 27.69 -15.91 -0.26
N ASN A 32 28.61 -15.29 0.48
CA ASN A 32 28.76 -13.86 0.76
C ASN A 32 28.99 -12.97 -0.49
N SER A 33 28.15 -13.05 -1.51
CA SER A 33 27.97 -12.00 -2.50
C SER A 33 26.87 -11.06 -2.00
N SER A 34 27.15 -9.76 -1.94
CA SER A 34 26.16 -8.73 -1.57
C SER A 34 24.87 -8.91 -2.37
N THR A 35 23.81 -9.39 -1.71
CA THR A 35 22.47 -9.57 -2.28
C THR A 35 22.02 -8.27 -2.94
N SER A 36 21.53 -8.35 -4.18
CA SER A 36 20.95 -7.18 -4.85
C SER A 36 19.73 -6.67 -4.08
N TYR A 37 19.44 -5.36 -4.18
CA TYR A 37 18.25 -4.79 -3.55
C TYR A 37 16.95 -5.35 -4.14
N GLY A 38 16.94 -5.69 -5.44
CA GLY A 38 15.83 -6.39 -6.07
C GLY A 38 15.59 -7.78 -5.46
N GLU A 39 16.66 -8.56 -5.28
CA GLU A 39 16.58 -9.88 -4.63
C GLU A 39 16.14 -9.78 -3.17
N TYR A 40 16.68 -8.79 -2.44
CA TYR A 40 16.27 -8.50 -1.07
C TYR A 40 14.77 -8.17 -0.99
N TYR A 41 14.25 -7.38 -1.93
CA TYR A 41 12.82 -7.08 -1.99
C TYR A 41 11.96 -8.34 -2.23
N LEU A 42 12.42 -9.25 -3.08
CA LEU A 42 11.73 -10.54 -3.30
C LEU A 42 11.75 -11.42 -2.04
N ILE A 43 12.84 -11.43 -1.28
CA ILE A 43 12.91 -12.12 0.01
C ILE A 43 11.88 -11.52 0.97
N LEU A 44 11.80 -10.18 1.07
CA LEU A 44 10.84 -9.52 1.96
C LEU A 44 9.38 -9.91 1.65
N GLN A 45 9.03 -10.11 0.38
CA GLN A 45 7.68 -10.54 -0.01
C GLN A 45 7.30 -11.92 0.52
N GLN A 46 8.28 -12.78 0.80
CA GLN A 46 8.07 -14.13 1.30
C GLN A 46 8.03 -14.19 2.84
N LEU A 47 8.40 -13.11 3.52
CA LEU A 47 8.43 -13.06 4.97
C LEU A 47 7.02 -12.95 5.56
N ASN A 48 6.81 -13.60 6.69
CA ASN A 48 5.61 -13.40 7.49
C ASN A 48 5.69 -12.11 8.32
N GLN A 49 4.56 -11.72 8.93
CA GLN A 49 4.45 -10.46 9.66
C GLN A 49 5.50 -10.30 10.76
N GLN A 50 5.77 -11.35 11.54
CA GLN A 50 6.74 -11.30 12.63
C GLN A 50 8.17 -11.12 12.10
N GLN A 51 8.50 -11.82 11.01
CA GLN A 51 9.79 -11.68 10.34
C GLN A 51 9.98 -10.27 9.76
N LEU A 52 8.94 -9.69 9.16
CA LEU A 52 8.96 -8.31 8.67
C LEU A 52 9.17 -7.30 9.81
N THR A 53 8.47 -7.46 10.93
CA THR A 53 8.69 -6.60 12.12
C THR A 53 10.12 -6.69 12.65
N ASN A 54 10.69 -7.90 12.66
CA ASN A 54 12.07 -8.11 13.08
C ASN A 54 13.06 -7.43 12.12
N GLU A 55 12.84 -7.53 10.80
CA GLU A 55 13.69 -6.90 9.81
C GLU A 55 13.60 -5.37 9.89
N VAL A 56 12.40 -4.81 10.05
CA VAL A 56 12.20 -3.37 10.33
C VAL A 56 13.03 -2.94 11.54
N SER A 57 12.87 -3.66 12.66
CA SER A 57 13.58 -3.36 13.91
C SER A 57 15.10 -3.43 13.74
N LYS A 58 15.59 -4.40 12.96
CA LYS A 58 17.02 -4.57 12.66
C LYS A 58 17.57 -3.39 11.85
N GLN A 59 16.84 -2.92 10.83
CA GLN A 59 17.29 -1.79 10.02
C GLN A 59 17.26 -0.49 10.83
N GLN A 60 16.19 -0.23 11.59
CA GLN A 60 16.10 0.94 12.47
C GLN A 60 17.24 0.98 13.50
N LYS A 61 17.50 -0.13 14.21
CA LYS A 61 18.63 -0.25 15.14
C LYS A 61 19.99 -0.03 14.48
N THR A 62 20.12 -0.35 13.19
CA THR A 62 21.37 -0.11 12.45
C THR A 62 21.59 1.38 12.19
N LEU A 63 20.52 2.13 11.93
CA LEU A 63 20.57 3.58 11.74
C LEU A 63 20.81 4.34 13.05
N GLU A 64 20.39 3.79 14.19
CA GLU A 64 20.59 4.38 15.52
C GLU A 64 22.02 4.23 16.04
N LYS A 65 22.85 3.36 15.45
CA LYS A 65 24.23 3.17 15.89
C LYS A 65 25.05 4.44 15.65
N PRO A 66 26.00 4.78 16.54
CA PRO A 66 26.90 5.93 16.40
C PRO A 66 28.00 5.66 15.35
N THR A 67 27.61 5.18 14.17
CA THR A 67 28.45 5.07 12.98
C THR A 67 28.40 6.37 12.18
N LYS A 68 29.42 6.64 11.35
CA LYS A 68 29.39 7.79 10.45
C LYS A 68 28.13 7.71 9.57
N LYS A 69 27.33 8.78 9.56
CA LYS A 69 26.06 8.88 8.80
C LYS A 69 26.23 8.65 7.29
N ASN A 70 27.45 8.81 6.78
CA ASN A 70 27.80 8.60 5.36
C ASN A 70 28.54 7.27 5.12
N SER A 71 28.36 6.28 6.00
CA SER A 71 28.96 4.96 5.81
C SER A 71 28.09 4.09 4.91
N GLN A 72 28.72 3.20 4.13
CA GLN A 72 28.01 2.25 3.25
C GLN A 72 26.98 1.41 4.01
N MET A 73 27.27 1.03 5.26
CA MET A 73 26.34 0.32 6.13
C MET A 73 25.09 1.13 6.44
N HIS A 74 25.25 2.44 6.67
CA HIS A 74 24.13 3.35 6.95
C HIS A 74 23.28 3.58 5.68
N TYR A 75 23.89 3.65 4.50
CA TYR A 75 23.16 3.72 3.23
C TYR A 75 22.42 2.43 2.88
N ASP A 76 23.05 1.27 3.06
CA ASP A 76 22.42 -0.04 2.88
C ASP A 76 21.20 -0.21 3.77
N ALA A 77 21.30 0.17 5.06
CA ALA A 77 20.19 0.13 5.99
C ALA A 77 19.05 1.09 5.58
N GLN A 78 19.37 2.29 5.08
CA GLN A 78 18.36 3.23 4.56
C GLN A 78 17.66 2.70 3.30
N ILE A 79 18.40 2.11 2.36
CA ILE A 79 17.81 1.53 1.14
C ILE A 79 16.92 0.34 1.49
N LYS A 80 17.36 -0.53 2.41
CA LYS A 80 16.52 -1.63 2.90
C LYS A 80 15.28 -1.14 3.63
N LEU A 81 15.38 -0.06 4.39
CA LEU A 81 14.24 0.56 5.04
C LEU A 81 13.28 1.20 4.03
N LEU A 82 13.80 1.83 2.97
CA LEU A 82 13.01 2.32 1.84
C LEU A 82 12.16 1.18 1.23
N LEU A 83 12.76 0.02 1.00
CA LEU A 83 12.06 -1.16 0.48
C LEU A 83 10.98 -1.67 1.43
N LEU A 84 11.21 -1.60 2.74
CA LEU A 84 10.21 -1.94 3.75
C LEU A 84 9.06 -0.91 3.80
N TYR A 85 9.32 0.38 3.54
CA TYR A 85 8.26 1.38 3.43
C TYR A 85 7.43 1.23 2.16
N SER A 86 8.01 0.74 1.07
CA SER A 86 7.31 0.56 -0.21
C SER A 86 6.54 -0.76 -0.31
N LEU A 87 6.83 -1.74 0.55
CA LEU A 87 6.20 -3.06 0.53
C LEU A 87 4.82 -3.06 1.22
N PRO A 88 3.70 -3.38 0.53
CA PRO A 88 2.35 -3.33 1.11
C PRO A 88 2.11 -4.26 2.29
N THR A 89 2.83 -5.38 2.36
CA THR A 89 2.73 -6.36 3.46
C THR A 89 3.52 -5.94 4.70
N SER A 90 4.36 -4.92 4.58
CA SER A 90 5.18 -4.43 5.69
C SER A 90 4.35 -3.74 6.76
N PRO A 91 4.64 -3.95 8.06
CA PRO A 91 3.97 -3.24 9.16
C PRO A 91 4.16 -1.72 9.12
N ILE A 92 5.22 -1.26 8.45
CA ILE A 92 5.53 0.18 8.31
C ILE A 92 5.18 0.72 6.93
N TYR A 93 4.41 -0.03 6.13
CA TYR A 93 4.07 0.37 4.76
C TYR A 93 3.55 1.82 4.70
N ASN A 94 4.28 2.66 3.98
CA ASN A 94 3.92 4.05 3.79
C ASN A 94 4.60 4.60 2.53
N VAL A 95 3.82 4.73 1.46
CA VAL A 95 4.25 5.24 0.14
C VAL A 95 4.84 6.65 0.23
N PHE A 96 4.31 7.51 1.11
CA PHE A 96 4.82 8.87 1.26
C PHE A 96 6.21 8.85 1.91
N ASN A 97 6.37 8.12 3.01
CA ASN A 97 7.67 7.96 3.68
C ASN A 97 8.70 7.32 2.75
N ALA A 98 8.29 6.30 1.96
CA ALA A 98 9.13 5.72 0.93
C ALA A 98 9.60 6.76 -0.09
N LYS A 99 8.69 7.62 -0.57
CA LYS A 99 9.02 8.64 -1.57
C LYS A 99 9.96 9.72 -1.01
N VAL A 100 9.73 10.17 0.22
CA VAL A 100 10.61 11.13 0.90
C VAL A 100 12.01 10.56 1.05
N LEU A 101 12.13 9.35 1.63
CA LEU A 101 13.42 8.70 1.83
C LEU A 101 14.15 8.42 0.50
N LEU A 102 13.42 8.03 -0.55
CA LEU A 102 14.00 7.84 -1.88
C LEU A 102 14.57 9.14 -2.46
N ASN A 103 13.89 10.27 -2.26
CA ASN A 103 14.39 11.56 -2.71
C ASN A 103 15.62 12.01 -1.91
N GLU A 104 15.65 11.74 -0.60
CA GLU A 104 16.82 11.99 0.26
C GLU A 104 18.03 11.16 -0.16
N LEU A 105 17.84 9.89 -0.52
CA LEU A 105 18.91 9.01 -1.00
C LEU A 105 19.42 9.36 -2.39
N ASN A 106 18.63 10.12 -3.15
CA ASN A 106 18.93 10.57 -4.51
C ASN A 106 19.38 12.05 -4.57
N SER A 107 19.60 12.72 -3.45
CA SER A 107 20.08 14.11 -3.46
C SER A 107 21.49 14.20 -4.04
N GLU A 108 21.75 15.27 -4.79
CA GLU A 108 22.96 15.50 -5.60
C GLU A 108 24.22 15.83 -4.78
N ASP A 109 24.19 15.67 -3.46
CA ASP A 109 25.38 15.85 -2.64
C ASP A 109 26.40 14.75 -2.96
N GLU A 110 27.70 15.05 -2.80
CA GLU A 110 28.85 14.17 -3.13
C GLU A 110 28.82 12.76 -2.49
N ASN A 111 27.81 12.46 -1.65
CA ASN A 111 27.57 11.17 -1.01
C ASN A 111 26.17 10.62 -1.33
N ALA A 112 25.70 10.74 -2.58
CA ALA A 112 24.45 10.12 -3.02
C ALA A 112 24.51 8.59 -2.81
N ALA A 113 23.68 8.09 -1.88
CA ALA A 113 23.62 6.68 -1.49
C ALA A 113 23.41 5.74 -2.69
N LEU A 114 22.73 6.25 -3.71
CA LEU A 114 22.35 5.53 -4.92
C LEU A 114 23.35 5.67 -6.08
N ALA A 115 24.38 6.53 -5.97
CA ALA A 115 25.34 6.73 -7.06
C ALA A 115 26.25 5.50 -7.28
N ASN A 116 26.50 4.72 -6.23
CA ASN A 116 27.46 3.61 -6.24
C ASN A 116 26.80 2.22 -6.26
N ILE A 117 25.50 2.13 -6.56
CA ILE A 117 24.79 0.84 -6.68
C ILE A 117 24.99 0.24 -8.07
N ASN A 118 24.78 -1.08 -8.20
CA ASN A 118 24.89 -1.73 -9.50
C ASN A 118 23.76 -1.25 -10.46
N PRO A 119 23.97 -1.35 -11.79
CA PRO A 119 22.99 -0.87 -12.77
C PRO A 119 21.61 -1.54 -12.66
N SER A 120 21.55 -2.81 -12.28
CA SER A 120 20.28 -3.54 -12.11
C SER A 120 19.45 -2.99 -10.95
N ASP A 121 20.10 -2.69 -9.82
CA ASP A 121 19.48 -2.06 -8.67
C ASP A 121 19.09 -0.61 -8.97
N GLN A 122 19.88 0.11 -9.78
CA GLN A 122 19.49 1.44 -10.24
C GLN A 122 18.22 1.41 -11.09
N ALA A 123 18.12 0.46 -12.04
CA ALA A 123 16.92 0.27 -12.83
C ALA A 123 15.71 -0.11 -11.95
N PHE A 124 15.92 -1.00 -10.98
CA PHE A 124 14.89 -1.39 -10.02
C PHE A 124 14.42 -0.21 -9.17
N ILE A 125 15.33 0.61 -8.64
CA ILE A 125 14.99 1.79 -7.84
C ILE A 125 14.31 2.87 -8.70
N SER A 126 14.71 3.02 -9.96
CA SER A 126 14.01 3.90 -10.90
C SER A 126 12.57 3.44 -11.14
N LEU A 127 12.36 2.14 -11.36
CA LEU A 127 11.02 1.58 -11.49
C LEU A 127 10.20 1.78 -10.20
N LEU A 128 10.81 1.55 -9.04
CA LEU A 128 10.19 1.77 -7.74
C LEU A 128 9.75 3.23 -7.59
N ARG A 129 10.59 4.19 -8.00
CA ARG A 129 10.26 5.61 -8.00
C ARG A 129 9.00 5.90 -8.79
N ASP A 130 8.89 5.33 -9.99
CA ASP A 130 7.75 5.55 -10.87
C ASP A 130 6.47 4.92 -10.29
N GLN A 131 6.57 3.72 -9.73
CA GLN A 131 5.45 3.06 -9.04
C GLN A 131 4.97 3.87 -7.82
N LEU A 132 5.88 4.38 -6.99
CA LEU A 132 5.53 5.22 -5.84
C LEU A 132 4.82 6.51 -6.30
N ASN A 133 5.32 7.17 -7.34
CA ASN A 133 4.69 8.36 -7.92
C ASN A 133 3.27 8.06 -8.45
N GLN A 134 3.09 6.96 -9.18
CA GLN A 134 1.78 6.54 -9.67
C GLN A 134 0.81 6.27 -8.53
N CYS A 135 1.26 5.58 -7.47
CA CYS A 135 0.43 5.30 -6.30
C CYS A 135 0.00 6.59 -5.59
N LEU A 136 0.90 7.57 -5.45
CA LEU A 136 0.57 8.88 -4.85
C LEU A 136 -0.44 9.65 -5.71
N LEU A 137 -0.26 9.64 -7.04
CA LEU A 137 -1.19 10.27 -7.97
C LEU A 137 -2.59 9.64 -7.89
N MET A 138 -2.67 8.31 -7.89
CA MET A 138 -3.93 7.57 -7.76
C MET A 138 -4.63 7.90 -6.44
N ARG A 139 -3.87 7.94 -5.33
CA ARG A 139 -4.41 8.32 -4.02
C ARG A 139 -4.96 9.75 -4.04
N SER A 140 -4.24 10.71 -4.64
CA SER A 140 -4.70 12.09 -4.76
C SER A 140 -6.02 12.19 -5.54
N ARG A 141 -6.11 11.47 -6.67
CA ARG A 141 -7.35 11.40 -7.48
C ARG A 141 -8.53 10.85 -6.69
N LEU A 142 -8.33 9.76 -5.94
CA LEU A 142 -9.37 9.18 -5.10
C LEU A 142 -9.84 10.15 -4.01
N LEU A 143 -8.91 10.86 -3.36
CA LEU A 143 -9.27 11.85 -2.33
C LEU A 143 -10.06 13.02 -2.93
N ALA A 144 -9.65 13.53 -4.10
CA ALA A 144 -10.38 14.57 -4.80
C ALA A 144 -11.81 14.13 -5.17
N GLN A 145 -11.95 12.93 -5.73
CA GLN A 145 -13.27 12.36 -6.08
C GLN A 145 -14.15 12.19 -4.83
N GLN A 146 -13.58 11.72 -3.71
CA GLN A 146 -14.33 11.58 -2.46
C GLN A 146 -14.80 12.95 -1.92
N GLN A 147 -13.96 13.98 -2.02
CA GLN A 147 -14.31 15.33 -1.62
C GLN A 147 -15.43 15.91 -2.50
N GLU A 148 -15.37 15.72 -3.82
CA GLU A 148 -16.43 16.15 -4.74
C GLU A 148 -17.76 15.48 -4.42
N LEU A 149 -17.77 14.17 -4.18
CA LEU A 149 -18.98 13.44 -3.78
C LEU A 149 -19.56 13.97 -2.46
N GLN A 150 -18.72 14.21 -1.46
CA GLN A 150 -19.14 14.77 -0.18
C GLN A 150 -19.67 16.21 -0.32
N GLN A 151 -19.11 17.02 -1.21
CA GLN A 151 -19.61 18.37 -1.49
C GLN A 151 -20.97 18.32 -2.19
N ALA A 152 -21.14 17.44 -3.19
CA ALA A 152 -22.40 17.25 -3.88
C ALA A 152 -23.53 16.80 -2.93
N GLN A 153 -23.24 15.84 -2.04
CA GLN A 153 -24.18 15.39 -1.02
C GLN A 153 -24.57 16.52 -0.05
N ARG A 154 -23.60 17.32 0.41
CA ARG A 154 -23.89 18.48 1.28
C ARG A 154 -24.75 19.52 0.58
N GLN A 155 -24.45 19.84 -0.68
CA GLN A 155 -25.26 20.78 -1.46
C GLN A 155 -26.68 20.27 -1.67
N GLN A 156 -26.86 18.97 -1.92
CA GLN A 156 -28.18 18.37 -2.05
C GLN A 156 -28.97 18.44 -0.73
N ALA A 157 -28.33 18.16 0.40
CA ALA A 157 -28.96 18.26 1.72
C ALA A 157 -29.38 19.70 2.05
N ILE A 158 -28.55 20.70 1.71
CA ILE A 158 -28.89 22.12 1.89
C ILE A 158 -30.11 22.49 1.05
N LYS A 159 -30.15 22.12 -0.23
CA LYS A 159 -31.30 22.39 -1.10
C LYS A 159 -32.60 21.76 -0.57
N GLN A 160 -32.51 20.53 -0.06
CA GLN A 160 -33.67 19.87 0.56
C GLN A 160 -34.15 20.61 1.81
N GLN A 161 -33.21 21.08 2.64
CA GLN A 161 -33.53 21.87 3.82
C GLN A 161 -34.20 23.21 3.46
N GLU A 162 -33.68 23.93 2.47
CA GLU A 162 -34.28 25.17 1.97
C GLU A 162 -35.72 24.94 1.48
N THR A 163 -35.94 23.87 0.71
CA THR A 163 -37.27 23.50 0.22
C THR A 163 -38.24 23.21 1.37
N LEU A 164 -37.79 22.51 2.42
CA LEU A 164 -38.62 22.24 3.60
C LEU A 164 -38.94 23.51 4.38
N ILE A 165 -37.99 24.43 4.51
CA ILE A 165 -38.22 25.74 5.16
C ILE A 165 -39.28 26.55 4.40
N GLU A 166 -39.22 26.55 3.06
CA GLU A 166 -40.23 27.21 2.23
C GLU A 166 -41.61 26.59 2.41
N GLN A 167 -41.71 25.25 2.45
CA GLN A 167 -42.97 24.54 2.69
C GLN A 167 -43.55 24.85 4.08
N VAL A 168 -42.72 24.85 5.12
CA VAL A 168 -43.15 25.23 6.48
C VAL A 168 -43.71 26.65 6.49
N LYS A 169 -43.01 27.60 5.86
CA LYS A 169 -43.46 28.99 5.78
C LYS A 169 -44.80 29.13 5.05
N LEU A 170 -45.01 28.37 3.97
CA LEU A 170 -46.28 28.34 3.24
C LEU A 170 -47.41 27.81 4.15
N LEU A 171 -47.16 26.69 4.85
CA LEU A 171 -48.13 26.10 5.77
C LEU A 171 -48.50 27.05 6.91
N GLU A 172 -47.53 27.76 7.49
CA GLU A 172 -47.79 28.80 8.50
C GLU A 172 -48.71 29.91 7.97
N GLN A 173 -48.49 30.36 6.74
CA GLN A 173 -49.35 31.36 6.09
C GLN A 173 -50.77 30.83 5.88
N THR A 174 -50.92 29.59 5.41
CA THR A 174 -52.23 28.96 5.21
C THR A 174 -52.97 28.80 6.54
N ILE A 175 -52.29 28.34 7.61
CA ILE A 175 -52.89 28.22 8.94
C ILE A 175 -53.37 29.59 9.44
N LYS A 176 -52.57 30.64 9.25
CA LYS A 176 -52.97 32.01 9.62
C LYS A 176 -54.20 32.48 8.84
N GLN A 177 -54.28 32.19 7.54
CA GLN A 177 -55.45 32.51 6.72
C GLN A 177 -56.70 31.76 7.19
N LEU A 178 -56.58 30.45 7.45
CA LEU A 178 -57.68 29.63 7.97
C LEU A 178 -58.18 30.17 9.31
N LYS A 179 -57.27 30.52 10.23
CA LYS A 179 -57.63 31.13 11.53
C LYS A 179 -58.37 32.45 11.38
N ASN A 180 -57.96 33.30 10.43
CA ASN A 180 -58.65 34.56 10.16
C ASN A 180 -60.05 34.34 9.59
N ILE A 181 -60.24 33.32 8.73
CA ILE A 181 -61.55 32.94 8.19
C ILE A 181 -62.45 32.44 9.32
N GLU A 182 -61.95 31.56 10.18
CA GLU A 182 -62.68 31.04 11.35
C GLU A 182 -63.18 32.17 12.25
N GLN A 183 -62.30 33.12 12.60
CA GLN A 183 -62.67 34.31 13.37
C GLN A 183 -63.68 35.22 12.66
N ALA A 184 -63.66 35.28 11.34
CA ALA A 184 -64.61 36.08 10.56
C ALA A 184 -65.99 35.42 10.51
N ILE A 185 -66.05 34.08 10.49
CA ILE A 185 -67.30 33.30 10.56
C ILE A 185 -67.93 33.44 11.96
N ASP A 186 -67.15 33.24 13.02
CA ASP A 186 -67.61 33.38 14.42
C ASP A 186 -68.24 34.75 14.70
N LYS A 187 -67.68 35.82 14.12
CA LYS A 187 -68.21 37.18 14.24
C LYS A 187 -69.48 37.43 13.41
N ARG A 188 -69.77 36.58 12.44
CA ARG A 188 -70.92 36.68 11.53
C ARG A 188 -72.16 35.97 12.07
N ASP A 189 -71.93 34.98 12.93
CA ASP A 189 -72.98 34.17 13.59
C ASP A 189 -73.36 34.72 14.99
N GLN A 190 -72.81 35.87 15.40
CA GLN A 190 -73.22 36.69 16.55
C GLN A 190 -74.05 37.90 16.10
#